data_AF-A0A9D5EG45-F1
#
_entry.id   AF-A0A9D5EG45-F1
#
_cell.length_a   1.000
_cell.length_b   1.000
_cell.length_c   1.000
_cell.angle_alpha   90.00
_cell.angle_beta   90.00
_cell.angle_gamma   90.00
#
_symmetry.space_group_name_H-M   'P 1'
#
loop_
_entity.id
_entity.type
_entity.pdbx_description
1 polymer ?
#
loop_
_entity_poly.entity_id
_entity_poly.type
_entity_poly.pdbx_seq_one_letter_code
_entity_poly.pdbx_strand_id
1 'polypeptide(L)'
;MEKPHVQVRATSLFLRNALEGFLRNSLDDGVVIDHAEPLTSGPGDVVVTVDSCCPPEACRRLAQVTRAVIVLAAVPRSDAADLYYRSGAAAYLPMDVTGESLIKALNSVLSPSLGE
;
A
#
# COMPACT_ATOMS: atom_id res chain seq x y z
N MET A 1 12.24 0.21 -19.07
CA MET A 1 10.96 0.19 -18.33
C MET A 1 11.33 0.19 -16.86
N GLU A 2 11.01 1.25 -16.12
CA GLU A 2 11.31 1.30 -14.69
C GLU A 2 10.48 0.22 -13.97
N LYS A 3 11.12 -0.52 -13.05
CA LYS A 3 10.45 -1.53 -12.25
C LYS A 3 9.47 -0.83 -11.30
N PRO A 4 8.25 -1.34 -11.09
CA PRO A 4 7.37 -0.73 -10.11
C PRO A 4 7.94 -0.91 -8.69
N HIS A 5 7.84 0.13 -7.87
CA HIS A 5 8.27 0.13 -6.48
C HIS A 5 7.07 0.04 -5.54
N VAL A 6 7.13 -0.89 -4.60
CA VAL A 6 6.17 -1.03 -3.50
C VAL A 6 6.86 -0.64 -2.20
N GLN A 7 6.39 0.44 -1.57
CA GLN A 7 6.94 0.94 -0.32
C GLN A 7 6.09 0.48 0.86
N VAL A 8 6.71 -0.19 1.83
CA VAL A 8 6.02 -0.69 3.03
C VAL A 8 6.23 0.26 4.21
N ARG A 9 5.13 0.64 4.88
CA ARG A 9 5.13 1.50 6.08
C ARG A 9 4.33 0.87 7.22
N ALA A 10 5.00 0.57 8.32
CA ALA A 10 4.37 0.02 9.52
C ALA A 10 4.98 0.61 10.79
N THR A 11 4.19 0.64 11.87
CA THR A 11 4.59 1.20 13.17
C THR A 11 5.61 0.32 13.90
N SER A 12 5.64 -0.98 13.57
CA SER A 12 6.60 -1.93 14.14
C SER A 12 7.50 -2.53 13.06
N LEU A 13 8.77 -2.70 13.42
CA LEU A 13 9.76 -3.34 12.56
C LEU A 13 9.37 -4.80 12.23
N PHE A 14 8.74 -5.50 13.17
CA PHE A 14 8.24 -6.86 12.96
C PHE A 14 7.15 -6.92 11.89
N LEU A 15 6.14 -6.05 11.97
CA LEU A 15 5.07 -6.01 10.98
C LEU A 15 5.59 -5.58 9.61
N ARG A 16 6.50 -4.59 9.58
CA ARG A 16 7.16 -4.17 8.34
C ARG A 16 7.89 -5.33 7.68
N ASN A 17 8.76 -6.02 8.42
CA ASN A 17 9.53 -7.15 7.89
C ASN A 17 8.63 -8.31 7.45
N ALA A 18 7.55 -8.58 8.19
CA ALA A 18 6.58 -9.60 7.84
C ALA A 18 5.86 -9.26 6.53
N LEU A 19 5.41 -8.01 6.36
CA LEU A 19 4.79 -7.54 5.13
C LEU A 19 5.79 -7.56 3.96
N GLU A 20 7.02 -7.11 4.15
CA GLU A 20 8.04 -7.17 3.10
C GLU A 20 8.33 -8.61 2.67
N GLY A 21 8.52 -9.52 3.63
CA GLY A 21 8.74 -10.94 3.35
C GLY A 21 7.55 -11.56 2.62
N PHE A 22 6.32 -11.25 3.06
CA PHE A 22 5.10 -11.67 2.39
C PHE A 22 5.05 -11.17 0.94
N LEU A 23 5.30 -9.88 0.71
CA LEU A 23 5.26 -9.28 -0.62
C LEU A 23 6.36 -9.83 -1.53
N ARG A 24 7.57 -10.05 -1.02
CA ARG A 24 8.69 -10.64 -1.79
C ARG A 24 8.40 -12.06 -2.23
N ASN A 25 7.62 -12.81 -1.44
CA ASN A 25 7.23 -14.17 -1.78
C ASN A 25 5.99 -14.24 -2.70
N SER A 26 5.22 -13.16 -2.81
CA SER A 26 3.91 -13.15 -3.47
C SER A 26 3.88 -12.35 -4.77
N LEU A 27 4.80 -11.40 -4.95
CA LEU A 27 4.90 -10.57 -6.15
C LEU A 27 6.03 -11.09 -7.05
N ASP A 28 5.93 -10.76 -8.34
CA ASP A 28 6.96 -11.11 -9.34
C ASP A 28 8.32 -10.44 -9.03
N ASP A 29 9.42 -11.07 -9.46
CA ASP A 29 10.81 -10.56 -9.37
C ASP A 29 11.04 -9.20 -10.07
N GLY A 30 10.03 -8.73 -10.81
CA GLY A 30 9.97 -7.43 -11.44
C GLY A 30 9.63 -6.29 -10.49
N VAL A 31 9.08 -6.55 -9.30
CA VAL A 31 8.66 -5.53 -8.33
C VAL A 31 9.77 -5.28 -7.31
N VAL A 32 10.14 -4.02 -7.10
CA VAL A 32 11.08 -3.64 -6.04
C VAL A 32 10.29 -3.36 -4.77
N ILE A 33 10.66 -3.99 -3.65
CA ILE A 33 10.00 -3.82 -2.36
C ILE A 33 10.97 -3.15 -1.41
N ASP A 34 10.65 -1.91 -1.03
CA ASP A 34 11.47 -1.05 -0.19
C ASP A 34 10.70 -0.60 1.06
N HIS A 35 11.44 -0.18 2.09
CA HIS A 35 10.89 0.65 3.17
C HIS A 35 11.25 2.10 2.90
N ALA A 36 10.30 3.01 3.08
CA ALA A 36 10.54 4.43 2.91
C ALA A 36 10.54 5.15 4.26
N GLU A 37 11.73 5.55 4.73
CA GLU A 37 11.90 6.54 5.80
C GLU A 37 12.98 7.58 5.41
N PRO A 38 12.67 8.89 5.29
CA PRO A 38 11.38 9.51 5.03
C PRO A 38 11.18 9.94 3.55
N LEU A 39 9.93 9.84 3.07
CA LEU A 39 9.33 10.55 1.92
C LEU A 39 10.01 10.50 0.54
N THR A 40 10.85 9.52 0.23
CA THR A 40 11.28 9.28 -1.16
C THR A 40 10.22 8.51 -1.96
N SER A 41 8.94 8.88 -1.80
CA SER A 41 7.86 8.28 -2.57
C SER A 41 7.66 9.11 -3.84
N GLY A 42 7.94 8.50 -4.99
CA GLY A 42 7.76 9.09 -6.30
C GLY A 42 6.41 8.74 -6.94
N PRO A 43 6.07 9.42 -8.05
CA PRO A 43 4.78 9.24 -8.75
C PRO A 43 4.57 7.84 -9.34
N GLY A 44 5.62 7.02 -9.41
CA GLY A 44 5.53 5.61 -9.83
C GLY A 44 5.27 4.62 -8.70
N ASP A 45 5.36 5.05 -7.44
CA ASP A 45 5.42 4.16 -6.29
C ASP A 45 4.02 3.79 -5.78
N VAL A 46 3.87 2.55 -5.34
CA VAL A 46 2.70 2.10 -4.58
C VAL A 46 3.07 2.02 -3.11
N VAL A 47 2.33 2.72 -2.25
CA VAL A 47 2.58 2.68 -0.81
C VAL A 47 1.61 1.71 -0.15
N VAL A 48 2.13 0.70 0.53
CA VAL A 48 1.37 -0.16 1.45
C VAL A 48 1.67 0.32 2.87
N THR A 49 0.66 0.81 3.56
CA THR A 49 0.80 1.35 4.91
C THR A 49 -0.24 0.78 5.85
N VAL A 50 0.03 0.83 7.14
CA VAL A 50 -1.00 0.61 8.18
C VAL A 50 -1.69 1.92 8.55
N ASP A 51 -2.94 1.83 8.99
CA ASP A 51 -3.78 2.96 9.46
C ASP A 51 -3.09 3.81 10.54
N SER A 52 -2.43 3.17 11.51
CA SER A 52 -1.68 3.82 12.59
C SER A 52 -0.44 4.61 12.11
N CYS A 53 0.11 4.31 10.94
CA CYS A 53 1.20 5.08 10.31
C CYS A 53 0.71 6.15 9.36
N CYS A 54 -0.54 6.05 8.91
CA CYS A 54 -1.08 6.85 7.84
C CYS A 54 -2.49 7.31 8.24
N PRO A 55 -2.62 8.34 9.09
CA PRO A 55 -3.91 8.98 9.30
C PRO A 55 -4.45 9.58 7.99
N PRO A 56 -5.76 9.84 7.87
CA PRO A 56 -6.38 10.31 6.63
C PRO A 56 -5.70 11.54 5.99
N GLU A 57 -5.17 12.48 6.77
CA GLU A 57 -4.46 13.64 6.25
C GLU A 57 -3.09 13.28 5.66
N ALA A 58 -2.39 12.31 6.26
CA ALA A 58 -1.14 11.79 5.72
C ALA A 58 -1.38 10.95 4.46
N CYS A 59 -2.46 10.15 4.46
CA CYS A 59 -2.92 9.42 3.28
C CYS A 59 -3.16 10.36 2.11
N ARG A 60 -3.86 11.49 2.36
CA ARG A 60 -4.11 12.51 1.34
C ARG A 60 -2.84 13.07 0.72
N ARG A 61 -1.83 13.37 1.54
CA ARG A 61 -0.54 13.87 1.03
C ARG A 61 0.20 12.81 0.21
N LEU A 62 0.20 11.56 0.66
CA LEU A 62 0.83 10.46 -0.07
C LEU A 62 0.14 10.21 -1.40
N ALA A 63 -1.19 10.15 -1.42
CA ALA A 63 -1.97 9.93 -2.63
C ALA A 63 -1.78 11.02 -3.72
N GLN A 64 -1.25 12.19 -3.35
CA GLN A 64 -0.91 13.26 -4.30
C GLN A 64 0.45 13.09 -4.99
N VAL A 65 1.36 12.31 -4.39
CA VAL A 65 2.75 12.18 -4.85
C VAL A 65 3.12 10.75 -5.26
N THR A 66 2.25 9.79 -4.98
CA THR A 66 2.45 8.37 -5.31
C THR A 66 1.43 7.88 -6.32
N ARG A 67 1.72 6.73 -6.94
CA ARG A 67 0.79 6.08 -7.86
C ARG A 67 -0.47 5.60 -7.15
N ALA A 68 -0.31 5.01 -5.98
CA ALA A 68 -1.40 4.50 -5.16
C ALA A 68 -1.01 4.42 -3.68
N VAL A 69 -2.02 4.45 -2.81
CA VAL A 69 -1.88 4.18 -1.38
C VAL A 69 -2.87 3.08 -0.99
N ILE A 70 -2.37 1.98 -0.44
CA ILE A 70 -3.16 0.88 0.12
C ILE A 70 -2.98 0.93 1.64
N VAL A 71 -4.09 1.08 2.35
CA VAL A 71 -4.11 1.16 3.81
C VAL A 71 -4.62 -0.15 4.40
N LEU A 72 -3.82 -0.74 5.29
CA LEU A 72 -4.15 -1.92 6.04
C LEU A 72 -4.64 -1.52 7.44
N ALA A 73 -5.81 -2.01 7.83
CA ALA A 73 -6.40 -1.77 9.12
C ALA A 73 -6.50 -3.08 9.90
N ALA A 74 -6.11 -3.05 11.18
CA ALA A 74 -6.21 -4.21 12.05
C ALA A 74 -7.69 -4.62 12.24
N VAL A 75 -8.57 -3.63 12.35
CA VAL A 75 -10.02 -3.80 12.45
C VAL A 75 -10.70 -2.75 11.55
N PRO A 76 -11.08 -3.10 10.30
CA PRO A 76 -11.71 -2.16 9.39
C PRO A 76 -13.06 -1.68 9.94
N ARG A 77 -13.32 -0.38 9.84
CA ARG A 77 -14.61 0.21 10.15
C ARG A 77 -15.15 0.97 8.94
N SER A 78 -16.46 0.93 8.73
CA SER A 78 -17.10 1.57 7.57
C SER A 78 -16.92 3.09 7.54
N ASP A 79 -17.01 3.75 8.70
CA ASP A 79 -16.78 5.19 8.85
C ASP A 79 -15.34 5.60 8.52
N ALA A 80 -14.38 4.77 8.92
CA ALA A 80 -12.97 4.96 8.59
C ALA A 80 -12.68 4.71 7.10
N ALA A 81 -13.26 3.66 6.52
CA ALA A 81 -13.08 3.33 5.10
C ALA A 81 -13.47 4.50 4.20
N ASP A 82 -14.65 5.08 4.44
CA ASP A 82 -15.15 6.27 3.75
C ASP A 82 -14.18 7.46 3.82
N LEU A 83 -13.54 7.67 4.98
CA LEU A 83 -12.55 8.73 5.16
C LEU A 83 -11.28 8.45 4.36
N TYR A 84 -10.78 7.22 4.36
CA TYR A 84 -9.59 6.83 3.62
C TYR A 84 -9.79 6.94 2.11
N TYR A 85 -10.94 6.49 1.59
CA TYR A 85 -11.27 6.65 0.18
C TYR A 85 -11.38 8.12 -0.23
N ARG A 86 -12.03 8.98 0.58
CA ARG A 86 -12.05 10.43 0.34
C ARG A 86 -10.68 11.09 0.44
N SER A 87 -9.76 10.49 1.18
CA SER A 87 -8.36 10.89 1.25
C SER A 87 -7.49 10.31 0.14
N GLY A 88 -8.07 9.62 -0.85
CA GLY A 88 -7.35 9.13 -2.03
C GLY A 88 -6.67 7.78 -1.85
N ALA A 89 -7.00 7.01 -0.79
CA ALA A 89 -6.58 5.62 -0.72
C ALA A 89 -7.17 4.82 -1.90
N ALA A 90 -6.34 4.04 -2.58
CA ALA A 90 -6.78 3.11 -3.61
C ALA A 90 -7.52 1.90 -2.98
N ALA A 91 -7.13 1.51 -1.76
CA ALA A 91 -7.79 0.46 -1.01
C ALA A 91 -7.65 0.68 0.51
N TYR A 92 -8.67 0.25 1.25
CA TYR A 92 -8.67 0.14 2.71
C TYR A 92 -9.07 -1.28 3.08
N LEU A 93 -8.13 -2.07 3.60
CA LEU A 93 -8.23 -3.53 3.70
C LEU A 93 -8.00 -4.00 5.13
N PRO A 94 -8.60 -5.14 5.55
CA PRO A 94 -8.20 -5.82 6.76
C PRO A 94 -6.74 -6.29 6.67
N MET A 95 -6.02 -6.27 7.81
CA MET A 95 -4.84 -7.09 7.99
C MET A 95 -5.28 -8.55 8.17
N ASP A 96 -5.44 -9.26 7.06
CA ASP A 96 -5.78 -10.68 7.06
C ASP A 96 -4.51 -11.55 7.00
N VAL A 97 -4.60 -12.79 7.50
CA VAL A 97 -3.46 -13.73 7.60
C VAL A 97 -2.98 -14.19 6.22
N THR A 98 -3.86 -14.18 5.22
CA THR A 98 -3.58 -14.71 3.88
C THR A 98 -2.92 -13.68 2.96
N GLY A 99 -3.16 -12.40 3.22
CA GLY A 99 -2.81 -11.28 2.37
C GLY A 99 -3.50 -11.28 0.99
N GLU A 100 -4.51 -12.13 0.74
CA GLU A 100 -5.17 -12.23 -0.57
C GLU A 100 -5.75 -10.88 -1.03
N SER A 101 -6.41 -10.17 -0.12
CA SER A 101 -6.99 -8.85 -0.39
C SER A 101 -5.90 -7.84 -0.80
N LEU A 102 -4.73 -7.91 -0.15
CA LEU A 102 -3.59 -7.04 -0.43
C LEU A 102 -2.99 -7.34 -1.80
N ILE A 103 -2.78 -8.62 -2.14
CA ILE A 103 -2.24 -9.00 -3.45
C ILE A 103 -3.20 -8.60 -4.58
N LYS A 104 -4.50 -8.81 -4.40
CA LYS A 104 -5.50 -8.38 -5.38
C LYS A 104 -5.47 -6.87 -5.60
N ALA A 105 -5.40 -6.09 -4.52
CA ALA A 105 -5.28 -4.63 -4.62
C ALA A 105 -3.98 -4.21 -5.31
N LEU A 106 -2.85 -4.83 -4.95
CA LEU A 106 -1.55 -4.57 -5.57
C LEU A 106 -1.56 -4.86 -7.07
N ASN A 107 -2.07 -6.02 -7.49
CA ASN A 107 -2.15 -6.37 -8.91
C ASN A 107 -3.00 -5.37 -9.71
N SER A 108 -4.09 -4.87 -9.12
CA SER A 108 -4.95 -3.87 -9.76
C SER A 108 -4.25 -2.52 -9.96
N VAL A 109 -3.35 -2.13 -9.05
CA VAL A 109 -2.64 -0.85 -9.15
C VAL A 109 -1.29 -0.97 -9.86
N LEU A 110 -0.66 -2.14 -9.86
CA LEU A 110 0.65 -2.38 -10.49
C LEU A 110 0.55 -2.66 -12.00
N SER A 111 -0.58 -3.19 -12.47
CA SER A 111 -0.82 -3.47 -13.89
C SER A 111 -1.71 -2.41 -14.53
N PRO A 112 -1.20 -1.37 -15.21
CA PRO A 112 -2.05 -0.49 -16.00
C PRO A 112 -2.11 -1.03 -17.44
N SER A 113 -2.96 -2.02 -17.73
CA SER A 113 -3.56 -2.27 -19.06
C SER A 113 -4.21 -3.67 -19.20
N LEU A 114 -5.53 -3.69 -19.09
CA LEU A 114 -6.43 -4.25 -20.11
C LEU A 114 -7.83 -3.70 -19.80
N GLY A 115 -8.01 -2.44 -20.17
CA GLY A 115 -9.27 -1.73 -20.10
C GLY A 115 -9.28 -0.78 -21.28
N GLU A 116 -9.78 -1.30 -22.39
CA GLU A 116 -10.25 -0.55 -23.58
C GLU A 116 -11.26 0.54 -23.19
#